data_AF-A0A0F9EDY2-F1
#
_entry.id   AF-A0A0F9EDY2-F1
#
_cell.length_a   1.000
_cell.length_b   1.000
_cell.length_c   1.000
_cell.angle_alpha   90.00
_cell.angle_beta   90.00
_cell.angle_gamma   90.00
#
_symmetry.space_group_name_H-M   'P 1'
#
loop_
_entity.id
_entity.type
_entity.pdbx_description
1 polymer ?
#
loop_
_entity_poly.entity_id
_entity_poly.type
_entity_poly.pdbx_seq_one_letter_code
_entity_poly.pdbx_strand_id
1 'polypeptide(L)'
;MNTTLTETRIDRFLDSAAHKGGALTGLAVMIASLIISFDTLMKTAQLYGFGWFLSVLWPLLIDGIILSQSLVVLRRERLGFSTRFNWLLLLTFEAASLLINGAAGWQLGLTPLEMFIGALIHGLPPLALFLISKSMANDIKDNSLLSNATRTLAQIESAAIEAQQQAAQQAIEAQQTAEQTTQQITAKAAKLQDLTIKETQLKAEVTALQREQRTAAANTPAATGADTTAQARAILAEVWRNDTTISGAELGRRLEKSGT
;
A
#
# COMPACT_ATOMS: atom_id res chain seq x y z
N MET A 1 48.22 -18.33 -37.81
CA MET A 1 48.07 -19.51 -36.94
C MET A 1 47.62 -19.07 -35.54
N ASN A 2 46.44 -18.42 -35.43
CA ASN A 2 45.96 -17.83 -34.17
C ASN A 2 44.42 -17.74 -34.06
N THR A 3 43.68 -18.35 -34.98
CA THR A 3 42.20 -18.26 -35.06
C THR A 3 41.50 -19.30 -34.17
N THR A 4 42.10 -20.46 -33.96
CA THR A 4 41.52 -21.56 -33.16
C THR A 4 41.46 -21.28 -31.65
N LEU A 5 42.39 -20.49 -31.11
CA LEU A 5 42.41 -20.15 -29.68
C LEU A 5 41.34 -19.12 -29.28
N THR A 6 40.91 -18.27 -30.22
CA THR A 6 39.90 -17.24 -30.01
C THR A 6 38.48 -17.80 -30.05
N GLU A 7 38.17 -18.69 -31.01
CA GLU A 7 36.88 -19.43 -31.05
C GLU A 7 36.63 -20.18 -29.73
N THR A 8 37.62 -20.96 -29.28
CA THR A 8 37.53 -21.73 -28.03
C THR A 8 37.32 -20.88 -26.77
N ARG A 9 37.66 -19.58 -26.80
CA ARG A 9 37.44 -18.65 -25.66
C ARG A 9 36.05 -18.02 -25.70
N ILE A 10 35.54 -17.70 -26.87
CA ILE A 10 34.23 -17.09 -27.05
C ILE A 10 33.15 -18.13 -26.76
N ASP A 11 33.30 -19.36 -27.25
CA ASP A 11 32.35 -20.45 -27.00
C ASP A 11 32.26 -20.79 -25.51
N ARG A 12 33.40 -20.88 -24.81
CA ARG A 12 33.43 -21.08 -23.35
C ARG A 12 32.84 -19.91 -22.55
N PHE A 13 32.96 -18.68 -23.05
CA PHE A 13 32.37 -17.51 -22.39
C PHE A 13 30.86 -17.47 -22.60
N LEU A 14 30.39 -17.77 -23.81
CA LEU A 14 28.96 -17.87 -24.15
C LEU A 14 28.29 -19.03 -23.42
N ASP A 15 28.93 -20.20 -23.34
CA ASP A 15 28.44 -21.34 -22.54
C ASP A 15 28.40 -21.00 -21.06
N SER A 16 29.44 -20.34 -20.52
CA SER A 16 29.46 -19.91 -19.12
C SER A 16 28.38 -18.87 -18.82
N ALA A 17 28.13 -17.92 -19.73
CA ALA A 17 27.10 -16.90 -19.60
C ALA A 17 25.69 -17.49 -19.74
N ALA A 18 25.49 -18.42 -20.68
CA ALA A 18 24.22 -19.12 -20.87
C ALA A 18 23.88 -20.02 -19.68
N HIS A 19 24.86 -20.75 -19.13
CA HIS A 19 24.67 -21.58 -17.93
C HIS A 19 24.38 -20.73 -16.68
N LYS A 20 25.10 -19.62 -16.50
CA LYS A 20 24.87 -18.72 -15.35
C LYS A 20 23.54 -17.97 -15.44
N GLY A 21 23.21 -17.46 -16.63
CA GLY A 21 21.93 -16.78 -16.88
C GLY A 21 20.74 -17.73 -16.76
N GLY A 22 20.87 -18.95 -17.28
CA GLY A 22 19.87 -20.01 -17.14
C GLY A 22 19.66 -20.43 -15.68
N ALA A 23 20.73 -20.60 -14.91
CA ALA A 23 20.63 -20.96 -13.49
C ALA A 23 19.92 -19.87 -12.66
N LEU A 24 20.26 -18.60 -12.85
CA LEU A 24 19.62 -17.48 -12.17
C LEU A 24 18.14 -17.34 -12.54
N THR A 25 17.82 -17.48 -13.83
CA THR A 25 16.44 -17.40 -14.31
C THR A 25 15.61 -18.57 -13.78
N GLY A 26 16.15 -19.79 -13.86
CA GLY A 26 15.50 -20.99 -13.32
C GLY A 26 15.24 -20.86 -11.82
N LEU A 27 16.20 -20.32 -11.07
CA LEU A 27 16.05 -20.06 -9.65
C LEU A 27 14.94 -19.07 -9.34
N ALA A 28 14.90 -17.95 -10.06
CA ALA A 28 13.85 -16.94 -9.90
C ALA A 28 12.46 -17.53 -10.18
N VAL A 29 12.35 -18.35 -11.23
CA VAL A 29 11.10 -19.06 -11.56
C VAL A 29 10.74 -20.05 -10.46
N MET A 30 11.68 -20.82 -9.92
CA MET A 30 11.41 -21.73 -8.80
C MET A 30 10.87 -21.01 -7.57
N ILE A 31 11.48 -19.88 -7.18
CA ILE A 31 11.02 -19.09 -6.03
C ILE A 31 9.62 -18.52 -6.28
N ALA A 32 9.40 -17.90 -7.44
CA ALA A 32 8.10 -17.36 -7.81
C ALA A 32 7.02 -18.46 -7.81
N SER A 33 7.35 -19.62 -8.39
CA SER A 33 6.48 -20.79 -8.39
C SER A 33 6.13 -21.26 -6.98
N LEU A 34 7.11 -21.30 -6.08
CA LEU A 34 6.91 -21.72 -4.70
C LEU A 34 6.02 -20.74 -3.94
N ILE A 35 6.20 -19.43 -4.12
CA ILE A 35 5.36 -18.39 -3.50
C ILE A 35 3.90 -18.52 -3.98
N ILE A 36 3.67 -18.69 -5.28
CA ILE A 36 2.31 -18.79 -5.84
C ILE A 36 1.61 -20.08 -5.37
N SER A 37 2.35 -21.21 -5.36
CA SER A 37 1.85 -22.47 -4.83
C SER A 37 1.53 -22.35 -3.34
N PHE A 38 2.42 -21.75 -2.56
CA PHE A 38 2.25 -21.55 -1.12
C PHE A 38 0.97 -20.81 -0.77
N ASP A 39 0.72 -19.66 -1.43
CA ASP A 39 -0.50 -18.86 -1.21
C ASP A 39 -1.77 -19.68 -1.55
N THR A 40 -1.73 -20.41 -2.66
CA THR A 40 -2.86 -21.24 -3.10
C THR A 40 -3.16 -22.36 -2.10
N LEU A 41 -2.14 -23.08 -1.62
CA LEU A 41 -2.31 -24.13 -0.61
C LEU A 41 -2.80 -23.57 0.72
N MET A 42 -2.27 -22.42 1.16
CA MET A 42 -2.69 -21.79 2.41
C MET A 42 -4.16 -21.38 2.36
N LYS A 43 -4.59 -20.72 1.28
CA LYS A 43 -5.99 -20.34 1.07
C LYS A 43 -6.89 -21.56 0.98
N THR A 44 -6.44 -22.62 0.31
CA THR A 44 -7.17 -23.89 0.24
C THR A 44 -7.33 -24.52 1.61
N ALA A 45 -6.27 -24.56 2.43
CA ALA A 45 -6.36 -25.07 3.79
C ALA A 45 -7.34 -24.24 4.65
N GLN A 46 -7.33 -22.92 4.53
CA GLN A 46 -8.31 -22.05 5.22
C GLN A 46 -9.74 -22.35 4.78
N LEU A 47 -9.97 -22.59 3.47
CA LEU A 47 -11.28 -22.96 2.94
C LEU A 47 -11.82 -24.25 3.57
N TYR A 48 -10.94 -25.22 3.86
CA TYR A 48 -11.28 -26.47 4.54
C TYR A 48 -11.34 -26.36 6.08
N GLY A 49 -11.33 -25.14 6.63
CA GLY A 49 -11.55 -24.88 8.05
C GLY A 49 -10.31 -25.04 8.93
N PHE A 50 -9.11 -25.11 8.35
CA PHE A 50 -7.87 -25.09 9.13
C PHE A 50 -7.69 -23.71 9.77
N GLY A 51 -7.27 -23.69 11.05
CA GLY A 51 -6.87 -22.45 11.71
C GLY A 51 -5.62 -21.85 11.05
N TRP A 52 -5.44 -20.52 11.14
CA TRP A 52 -4.38 -19.78 10.42
C TRP A 52 -2.99 -20.45 10.51
N PHE A 53 -2.57 -20.84 11.73
CA PHE A 53 -1.28 -21.49 11.94
C PHE A 53 -1.14 -22.82 11.17
N LEU A 54 -2.21 -23.60 11.15
CA LEU A 54 -2.25 -24.90 10.47
C LEU A 54 -2.30 -24.72 8.94
N SER A 55 -2.94 -23.66 8.45
CA SER A 55 -2.96 -23.29 7.04
C SER A 55 -1.59 -22.86 6.51
N VAL A 56 -0.75 -22.25 7.36
CA VAL A 56 0.64 -21.90 7.03
C VAL A 56 1.54 -23.14 7.06
N LEU A 57 1.36 -24.02 8.04
CA LEU A 57 2.15 -25.25 8.16
C LEU A 57 1.89 -26.25 7.03
N TRP A 58 0.68 -26.24 6.46
CA TRP A 58 0.30 -27.20 5.44
C TRP A 58 1.17 -27.15 4.17
N PRO A 59 1.32 -26.00 3.48
CA PRO A 59 2.26 -25.90 2.37
C PRO A 59 3.71 -26.16 2.77
N LEU A 60 4.15 -25.68 3.95
CA LEU A 60 5.52 -25.93 4.46
C LEU A 60 5.83 -27.43 4.60
N LEU A 61 4.84 -28.23 5.01
CA LEU A 61 5.00 -29.67 5.15
C LEU A 61 5.19 -30.35 3.79
N ILE A 62 4.40 -29.97 2.79
CA ILE A 62 4.50 -30.52 1.44
C ILE A 62 5.84 -30.13 0.80
N ASP A 63 6.18 -28.83 0.83
CA ASP A 63 7.42 -28.32 0.26
C ASP A 63 8.65 -28.86 1.00
N GLY A 64 8.58 -28.95 2.33
CA GLY A 64 9.64 -29.51 3.16
C GLY A 64 9.93 -30.97 2.83
N ILE A 65 8.89 -31.77 2.55
CA ILE A 65 9.05 -33.16 2.10
C ILE A 65 9.70 -33.18 0.71
N ILE A 66 9.23 -32.36 -0.24
CA ILE A 66 9.79 -32.31 -1.59
C ILE A 66 11.28 -31.92 -1.57
N LEU A 67 11.64 -30.87 -0.81
CA LEU A 67 13.02 -30.43 -0.66
C LEU A 67 13.89 -31.50 0.04
N SER A 68 13.39 -32.07 1.14
CA SER A 68 14.09 -33.12 1.88
C SER A 68 14.35 -34.33 0.98
N GLN A 69 13.35 -34.81 0.24
CA GLN A 69 13.52 -35.96 -0.64
C GLN A 69 14.43 -35.66 -1.83
N SER A 70 14.39 -34.44 -2.37
CA SER A 70 15.30 -33.99 -3.43
C SER A 70 16.77 -34.05 -2.98
N LEU A 71 17.06 -33.56 -1.78
CA LEU A 71 18.40 -33.64 -1.19
C LEU A 71 18.85 -35.10 -0.94
N VAL A 72 17.92 -35.96 -0.50
CA VAL A 72 18.22 -37.38 -0.29
C VAL A 72 18.49 -38.09 -1.62
N VAL A 73 17.75 -37.78 -2.69
CA VAL A 73 18.04 -38.29 -4.04
C VAL A 73 19.45 -37.90 -4.46
N LEU A 74 19.79 -36.61 -4.40
CA LEU A 74 21.12 -36.11 -4.76
C LEU A 74 22.23 -36.80 -3.97
N ARG A 75 22.06 -36.93 -2.64
CA ARG A 75 23.02 -37.61 -1.77
C ARG A 75 23.16 -39.09 -2.14
N ARG A 76 22.05 -39.80 -2.36
CA ARG A 76 22.05 -41.25 -2.64
C ARG A 76 22.61 -41.55 -4.02
N GLU A 77 22.30 -40.74 -5.03
CA GLU A 77 22.88 -40.89 -6.38
C GLU A 77 24.39 -40.69 -6.35
N ARG A 78 24.90 -39.70 -5.61
CA ARG A 78 26.34 -39.51 -5.42
C ARG A 78 27.03 -40.72 -4.77
N LEU A 79 26.33 -41.38 -3.86
CA LEU A 79 26.83 -42.56 -3.14
C LEU A 79 26.56 -43.88 -3.90
N GLY A 80 25.98 -43.83 -5.10
CA GLY A 80 25.67 -45.03 -5.90
C GLY A 80 24.51 -45.88 -5.36
N PHE A 81 23.71 -45.36 -4.43
CA PHE A 81 22.55 -46.07 -3.88
C PHE A 81 21.29 -45.88 -4.73
N SER A 82 20.40 -46.87 -4.68
CA SER A 82 19.07 -46.78 -5.30
C SER A 82 18.28 -45.59 -4.74
N THR A 83 17.66 -44.81 -5.64
CA THR A 83 16.84 -43.63 -5.35
C THR A 83 15.37 -43.80 -5.72
N ARG A 84 14.96 -45.00 -6.16
CA ARG A 84 13.60 -45.28 -6.66
C ARG A 84 12.50 -44.87 -5.68
N PHE A 85 12.67 -45.20 -4.40
CA PHE A 85 11.71 -44.86 -3.35
C PHE A 85 11.61 -43.35 -3.13
N ASN A 86 12.73 -42.64 -3.15
CA ASN A 86 12.75 -41.19 -2.99
C ASN A 86 12.12 -40.48 -4.20
N TRP A 87 12.36 -40.98 -5.41
CA TRP A 87 11.67 -40.53 -6.62
C TRP A 87 10.16 -40.78 -6.56
N LEU A 88 9.72 -41.93 -6.02
CA LEU A 88 8.30 -42.21 -5.81
C LEU A 88 7.65 -41.21 -4.85
N LEU A 89 8.32 -40.93 -3.72
CA LEU A 89 7.86 -39.92 -2.75
C LEU A 89 7.79 -38.53 -3.39
N LEU A 90 8.83 -38.10 -4.11
CA LEU A 90 8.84 -36.83 -4.84
C LEU A 90 7.65 -36.72 -5.79
N LEU A 91 7.44 -37.72 -6.64
CA LEU A 91 6.34 -37.73 -7.59
C LEU A 91 4.97 -37.71 -6.91
N THR A 92 4.85 -38.38 -5.76
CA THR A 92 3.58 -38.45 -5.03
C THR A 92 3.21 -37.10 -4.42
N PHE A 93 4.16 -36.45 -3.74
CA PHE A 93 3.92 -35.14 -3.13
C PHE A 93 3.79 -34.02 -4.17
N GLU A 94 4.55 -34.11 -5.26
CA GLU A 94 4.42 -33.19 -6.39
C GLU A 94 3.04 -33.33 -7.06
N ALA A 95 2.59 -34.56 -7.34
CA ALA A 95 1.27 -34.79 -7.91
C ALA A 95 0.15 -34.32 -6.96
N ALA A 96 0.29 -34.55 -5.66
CA ALA A 96 -0.65 -34.04 -4.67
C ALA A 96 -0.70 -32.50 -4.67
N SER A 97 0.46 -31.84 -4.72
CA SER A 97 0.55 -30.38 -4.82
C SER A 97 -0.13 -29.86 -6.09
N LEU A 98 0.16 -30.47 -7.24
CA LEU A 98 -0.45 -30.12 -8.52
C LEU A 98 -1.98 -30.26 -8.50
N LEU A 99 -2.49 -31.36 -7.94
CA LEU A 99 -3.93 -31.61 -7.85
C LEU A 99 -4.63 -30.62 -6.94
N ILE A 100 -4.06 -30.33 -5.77
CA ILE A 100 -4.65 -29.40 -4.79
C ILE A 100 -4.66 -27.97 -5.36
N ASN A 101 -3.54 -27.54 -5.94
CA ASN A 101 -3.45 -26.25 -6.61
C ASN A 101 -4.43 -26.15 -7.79
N GLY A 102 -4.46 -27.15 -8.68
CA GLY A 102 -5.36 -27.18 -9.82
C GLY A 102 -6.83 -27.16 -9.42
N ALA A 103 -7.18 -27.87 -8.34
CA ALA A 103 -8.53 -27.87 -7.79
C ALA A 103 -8.95 -26.49 -7.22
N ALA A 104 -8.01 -25.67 -6.75
CA ALA A 104 -8.31 -24.30 -6.30
C ALA A 104 -8.81 -23.40 -7.45
N GLY A 105 -8.46 -23.73 -8.69
CA GLY A 105 -9.00 -23.08 -9.90
C GLY A 105 -10.42 -23.51 -10.26
N TRP A 106 -10.97 -24.53 -9.59
CA TRP A 106 -12.29 -25.08 -9.89
C TRP A 106 -13.37 -24.41 -9.03
N GLN A 107 -13.85 -23.25 -9.47
CA GLN A 107 -14.87 -22.46 -8.76
C GLN A 107 -16.27 -22.65 -9.34
N LEU A 108 -17.29 -22.74 -8.47
CA LEU A 108 -18.70 -22.79 -8.87
C LEU A 108 -19.11 -21.48 -9.56
N GLY A 109 -19.75 -21.59 -10.72
CA GLY A 109 -20.22 -20.45 -11.52
C GLY A 109 -19.33 -20.08 -12.71
N LEU A 110 -18.16 -20.72 -12.85
CA LEU A 110 -17.29 -20.59 -14.01
C LEU A 110 -17.69 -21.55 -15.15
N THR A 111 -17.43 -21.14 -16.38
CA THR A 111 -17.53 -22.01 -17.56
C THR A 111 -16.45 -23.09 -17.54
N PRO A 112 -16.61 -24.22 -18.27
CA PRO A 112 -15.59 -25.27 -18.36
C PRO A 112 -14.22 -24.76 -18.81
N LEU A 113 -14.19 -23.77 -19.70
CA LEU A 113 -12.95 -23.16 -20.16
C LEU A 113 -12.28 -22.33 -19.07
N GLU A 114 -13.04 -21.55 -18.29
CA GLU A 114 -12.52 -20.75 -17.18
C GLU A 114 -12.01 -21.63 -16.03
N MET A 115 -12.70 -22.74 -15.73
CA MET A 115 -12.23 -23.73 -14.76
C MET A 115 -10.91 -24.38 -15.21
N PHE A 116 -10.79 -24.69 -16.51
CA PHE A 116 -9.54 -25.23 -17.07
C PHE A 116 -8.39 -24.21 -17.00
N ILE A 117 -8.65 -22.95 -17.35
CA ILE A 117 -7.65 -21.87 -17.25
C ILE A 117 -7.24 -21.64 -15.80
N GLY A 118 -8.19 -21.63 -14.86
CA GLY A 118 -7.91 -21.53 -13.42
C GLY A 118 -7.01 -22.67 -12.93
N ALA A 119 -7.33 -23.92 -13.32
CA ALA A 119 -6.52 -25.07 -12.97
C ALA A 119 -5.09 -24.98 -13.52
N LEU A 120 -4.90 -24.43 -14.72
CA LEU A 120 -3.57 -24.17 -15.28
C LEU A 120 -2.82 -23.07 -14.51
N ILE A 121 -3.47 -21.95 -14.21
CA ILE A 121 -2.84 -20.82 -13.49
C ILE A 121 -2.28 -21.28 -12.14
N HIS A 122 -3.02 -22.11 -11.41
CA HIS A 122 -2.60 -22.60 -10.10
C HIS A 122 -1.70 -23.85 -10.19
N GLY A 123 -1.90 -24.73 -11.19
CA GLY A 123 -1.15 -25.97 -11.34
C GLY A 123 0.21 -25.83 -12.07
N LEU A 124 0.37 -24.85 -12.95
CA LEU A 124 1.64 -24.63 -13.65
C LEU A 124 2.82 -24.25 -12.73
N PRO A 125 2.64 -23.43 -11.67
CA PRO A 125 3.70 -23.12 -10.72
C PRO A 125 4.44 -24.33 -10.13
N PRO A 126 3.77 -25.32 -9.46
CA PRO A 126 4.47 -26.50 -8.95
C PRO A 126 5.09 -27.34 -10.08
N LEU A 127 4.40 -27.50 -11.22
CA LEU A 127 4.98 -28.22 -12.37
C LEU A 127 6.29 -27.57 -12.87
N ALA A 128 6.34 -26.24 -12.97
CA ALA A 128 7.54 -25.52 -13.36
C ALA A 128 8.67 -25.72 -12.34
N LEU A 129 8.35 -25.70 -11.04
CA LEU A 129 9.30 -26.00 -9.96
C LEU A 129 9.91 -27.39 -10.11
N PHE A 130 9.08 -28.41 -10.36
CA PHE A 130 9.53 -29.78 -10.57
C PHE A 130 10.45 -29.92 -11.80
N LEU A 131 10.05 -29.34 -12.93
CA LEU A 131 10.80 -29.44 -14.18
C LEU A 131 12.17 -28.76 -14.07
N ILE A 132 12.23 -27.58 -13.45
CA ILE A 132 13.49 -26.86 -13.23
C ILE A 132 14.38 -27.63 -12.23
N SER A 133 13.80 -28.16 -11.15
CA SER A 133 14.52 -28.99 -10.18
C SER A 133 15.12 -30.24 -10.84
N LYS A 134 14.37 -30.88 -11.74
CA LYS A 134 14.84 -32.04 -12.51
C LYS A 134 15.96 -31.68 -13.47
N SER A 135 15.85 -30.54 -14.16
CA SER A 135 16.90 -30.01 -15.04
C SER A 135 18.18 -29.77 -14.26
N MET A 136 18.09 -29.08 -13.12
CA MET A 136 19.24 -28.81 -12.26
C MET A 136 19.85 -30.09 -11.68
N ALA A 137 19.05 -31.08 -11.29
CA ALA A 137 19.56 -32.36 -10.80
C ALA A 137 20.37 -33.12 -11.86
N ASN A 138 19.94 -33.07 -13.13
CA ASN A 138 20.70 -33.64 -14.25
C ASN A 138 22.01 -32.87 -14.46
N ASP A 139 21.99 -31.55 -14.43
CA ASP A 139 23.18 -30.72 -14.61
C ASP A 139 24.19 -30.84 -13.43
N ILE A 140 23.71 -31.13 -12.21
CA ILE A 140 24.56 -31.42 -11.03
C ILE A 140 25.33 -32.73 -11.22
N LYS A 141 24.72 -33.72 -11.85
CA LYS A 141 25.38 -35.00 -12.18
C LYS A 141 26.60 -34.78 -13.09
N ASP A 142 26.59 -33.71 -13.87
CA ASP A 142 27.63 -33.33 -14.83
C ASP A 142 28.68 -32.34 -14.26
N ASN A 143 28.81 -32.25 -12.92
CA ASN A 143 29.90 -31.59 -12.15
C ASN A 143 30.00 -30.04 -12.17
N SER A 144 29.17 -29.29 -12.90
CA SER A 144 29.33 -27.81 -12.98
C SER A 144 28.50 -27.02 -11.94
N LEU A 145 27.42 -27.59 -11.41
CA LEU A 145 26.40 -26.82 -10.68
C LEU A 145 26.50 -26.81 -9.16
N LEU A 146 27.18 -27.75 -8.51
CA LEU A 146 27.19 -27.83 -7.04
C LEU A 146 27.78 -26.55 -6.39
N SER A 147 28.80 -25.96 -7.03
CA SER A 147 29.37 -24.68 -6.60
C SER A 147 28.45 -23.47 -6.88
N ASN A 148 27.69 -23.51 -7.97
CA ASN A 148 26.78 -22.43 -8.35
C ASN A 148 25.47 -22.49 -7.55
N ALA A 149 24.96 -23.69 -7.25
CA ALA A 149 23.80 -23.95 -6.39
C ALA A 149 24.03 -23.46 -4.95
N THR A 150 25.22 -23.70 -4.41
CA THR A 150 25.60 -23.20 -3.08
C THR A 150 25.68 -21.67 -3.05
N ARG A 151 26.21 -21.04 -4.11
CA ARG A 151 26.22 -19.58 -4.25
C ARG A 151 24.83 -19.00 -4.46
N THR A 152 23.98 -19.65 -5.24
CA THR A 152 22.62 -19.18 -5.52
C THR A 152 21.73 -19.33 -4.30
N LEU A 153 21.84 -20.41 -3.53
CA LEU A 153 21.19 -20.53 -2.22
C LEU A 153 21.60 -19.39 -1.28
N ALA A 154 22.89 -19.06 -1.20
CA ALA A 154 23.36 -17.93 -0.39
C ALA A 154 22.83 -16.57 -0.90
N GLN A 155 22.68 -16.40 -2.21
CA GLN A 155 22.11 -15.20 -2.81
C GLN A 155 20.60 -15.07 -2.60
N ILE A 156 19.87 -16.19 -2.61
CA ILE A 156 18.44 -16.22 -2.27
C ILE A 156 18.26 -15.89 -0.80
N GLU A 157 19.08 -16.46 0.07
CA GLU A 157 19.02 -16.19 1.50
C GLU A 157 19.21 -14.68 1.77
N SER A 158 20.20 -14.05 1.13
CA SER A 158 20.36 -12.59 1.23
C SER A 158 19.18 -11.81 0.64
N ALA A 159 18.65 -12.21 -0.52
CA ALA A 159 17.53 -11.50 -1.16
C ALA A 159 16.22 -11.66 -0.38
N ALA A 160 15.99 -12.80 0.26
CA ALA A 160 14.83 -13.05 1.12
C ALA A 160 14.92 -12.24 2.42
N ILE A 161 16.12 -12.14 3.02
CA ILE A 161 16.36 -11.29 4.19
C ILE A 161 16.14 -9.81 3.83
N GLU A 162 16.61 -9.36 2.67
CA GLU A 162 16.40 -7.99 2.19
C GLU A 162 14.92 -7.70 1.93
N ALA A 163 14.19 -8.61 1.27
CA ALA A 163 12.76 -8.46 1.03
C ALA A 163 11.95 -8.43 2.33
N GLN A 164 12.34 -9.24 3.33
CA GLN A 164 11.72 -9.24 4.65
C GLN A 164 12.00 -7.93 5.42
N GLN A 165 13.22 -7.40 5.33
CA GLN A 165 13.57 -6.10 5.91
C GLN A 165 12.80 -4.95 5.26
N GLN A 166 12.64 -4.98 3.93
CA GLN A 166 11.84 -3.98 3.21
C GLN A 166 10.36 -4.04 3.60
N ALA A 167 9.77 -5.23 3.73
CA ALA A 167 8.40 -5.39 4.19
C ALA A 167 8.22 -4.88 5.64
N ALA A 168 9.21 -5.13 6.51
CA ALA A 168 9.20 -4.59 7.87
C ALA A 168 9.33 -3.06 7.90
N GLN A 169 10.19 -2.48 7.05
CA GLN A 169 10.35 -1.04 6.91
C GLN A 169 9.06 -0.37 6.45
N GLN A 170 8.39 -0.94 5.45
CA GLN A 170 7.11 -0.44 4.94
C GLN A 170 6.01 -0.52 5.99
N ALA A 171 5.99 -1.57 6.82
CA ALA A 171 5.04 -1.67 7.92
C ALA A 171 5.26 -0.57 8.98
N ILE A 172 6.52 -0.24 9.29
CA ILE A 172 6.87 0.85 10.21
C ILE A 172 6.47 2.22 9.61
N GLU A 173 6.77 2.46 8.34
CA GLU A 173 6.39 3.70 7.65
C GLU A 173 4.87 3.88 7.55
N ALA A 174 4.14 2.80 7.27
CA ALA A 174 2.68 2.80 7.27
C ALA A 174 2.12 3.12 8.67
N GLN A 175 2.72 2.58 9.73
CA GLN A 175 2.32 2.84 11.11
C GLN A 175 2.60 4.30 11.52
N GLN A 176 3.77 4.84 11.18
CA GLN A 176 4.10 6.24 11.43
C GLN A 176 3.16 7.19 10.68
N THR A 177 2.81 6.86 9.43
CA THR A 177 1.87 7.64 8.63
C THR A 177 0.47 7.62 9.25
N ALA A 178 0.03 6.45 9.74
CA ALA A 178 -1.25 6.32 10.45
C ALA A 178 -1.26 7.12 11.76
N GLU A 179 -0.17 7.12 12.52
CA GLU A 179 -0.02 7.90 13.75
C GLU A 179 -0.01 9.41 13.47
N GLN A 180 0.74 9.88 12.47
CA GLN A 180 0.74 11.28 12.06
C GLN A 180 -0.64 11.72 11.59
N THR A 181 -1.33 10.90 10.79
CA THR A 181 -2.68 11.18 10.33
C THR A 181 -3.65 11.27 11.51
N THR A 182 -3.53 10.37 12.48
CA THR A 182 -4.33 10.38 13.72
C THR A 182 -4.08 11.65 14.52
N GLN A 183 -2.82 12.05 14.73
CA GLN A 183 -2.46 13.28 15.43
C GLN A 183 -3.01 14.52 14.72
N GLN A 184 -2.94 14.57 13.38
CA GLN A 184 -3.52 15.67 12.61
C GLN A 184 -5.04 15.73 12.74
N ILE A 185 -5.73 14.59 12.74
CA ILE A 185 -7.18 14.51 12.95
C ILE A 185 -7.51 15.02 14.36
N THR A 186 -6.79 14.58 15.40
CA THR A 186 -7.01 15.03 16.78
C THR A 186 -6.74 16.53 16.94
N ALA A 187 -5.66 17.06 16.36
CA ALA A 187 -5.34 18.48 16.41
C ALA A 187 -6.38 19.35 15.69
N LYS A 188 -6.86 18.90 14.52
CA LYS A 188 -7.95 19.57 13.80
C LYS A 188 -9.25 19.52 14.61
N ALA A 189 -9.58 18.39 15.23
CA ALA A 189 -10.76 18.25 16.08
C ALA A 189 -10.70 19.19 17.30
N ALA A 190 -9.54 19.32 17.96
CA ALA A 190 -9.35 20.26 19.07
C ALA A 190 -9.52 21.72 18.63
N LYS A 191 -8.99 22.09 17.45
CA LYS A 191 -9.17 23.44 16.90
C LYS A 191 -10.63 23.74 16.56
N LEU A 192 -11.36 22.75 16.04
CA LEU A 192 -12.80 22.86 15.78
C LEU A 192 -13.60 23.07 17.07
N GLN A 193 -13.23 22.40 18.17
CA GLN A 193 -13.85 22.62 19.47
C GLN A 193 -13.58 24.04 20.00
N ASP A 194 -12.33 24.54 19.92
CA ASP A 194 -12.00 25.91 20.35
C ASP A 194 -12.79 26.96 19.54
N LEU A 195 -12.89 26.78 18.22
CA LEU A 195 -13.70 27.65 17.37
C LEU A 195 -15.18 27.60 17.73
N THR A 196 -15.71 26.44 18.07
CA THR A 196 -17.11 26.27 18.49
C THR A 196 -17.39 27.00 19.82
N ILE A 197 -16.46 26.93 20.76
CA ILE A 197 -16.55 27.65 22.05
C ILE A 197 -16.53 29.16 21.80
N LYS A 198 -15.59 29.64 20.97
CA LYS A 198 -15.49 31.06 20.60
C LYS A 198 -16.76 31.55 19.90
N GLU A 199 -17.30 30.80 18.94
CA GLU A 199 -18.55 31.14 18.27
C GLU A 199 -19.70 31.25 19.28
N THR A 200 -19.77 30.34 20.25
CA THR A 200 -20.80 30.36 21.31
C THR A 200 -20.65 31.59 22.21
N GLN A 201 -19.42 31.95 22.59
CA GLN A 201 -19.12 33.14 23.38
C GLN A 201 -19.46 34.43 22.63
N LEU A 202 -19.04 34.55 21.38
CA LEU A 202 -19.36 35.70 20.52
C LEU A 202 -20.87 35.86 20.33
N LYS A 203 -21.61 34.77 20.12
CA LYS A 203 -23.08 34.82 20.05
C LYS A 203 -23.70 35.30 21.37
N ALA A 204 -23.18 34.86 22.51
CA ALA A 204 -23.65 35.32 23.82
C ALA A 204 -23.38 36.81 24.04
N GLU A 205 -22.19 37.29 23.67
CA GLU A 205 -21.80 38.69 23.76
C GLU A 205 -22.63 39.59 22.85
N VAL A 206 -22.84 39.20 21.59
CA VAL A 206 -23.72 39.94 20.66
C VAL A 206 -25.14 40.01 21.22
N THR A 207 -25.65 38.93 21.82
CA THR A 207 -26.97 38.92 22.45
C THR A 207 -27.04 39.84 23.67
N ALA A 208 -25.97 39.90 24.48
CA ALA A 208 -25.87 40.80 25.62
C ALA A 208 -25.83 42.27 25.17
N LEU A 209 -25.00 42.60 24.19
CA LEU A 209 -24.92 43.94 23.60
C LEU A 209 -26.25 44.37 22.97
N GLN A 210 -26.98 43.47 22.29
CA GLN A 210 -28.31 43.77 21.77
C GLN A 210 -29.33 44.07 22.89
N ARG A 211 -29.24 43.38 24.03
CA ARG A 211 -30.09 43.68 25.20
C ARG A 211 -29.71 45.02 25.84
N GLU A 212 -28.42 45.32 25.93
CA GLU A 212 -27.92 46.60 26.43
C GLU A 212 -28.37 47.76 25.52
N GLN A 213 -28.26 47.62 24.20
CA GLN A 213 -28.78 48.61 23.25
C GLN A 213 -30.30 48.77 23.34
N ARG A 214 -31.06 47.69 23.52
CA ARG A 214 -32.51 47.78 23.71
C ARG A 214 -32.89 48.47 25.02
N THR A 215 -32.13 48.27 26.09
CA THR A 215 -32.37 48.93 27.40
C THR A 215 -31.89 50.38 27.40
N ALA A 216 -30.80 50.70 26.70
CA ALA A 216 -30.36 52.07 26.46
C ALA A 216 -31.38 52.85 25.61
N ALA A 217 -31.93 52.22 24.55
CA ALA A 217 -33.00 52.82 23.74
C ALA A 217 -34.30 53.04 24.52
N ALA A 218 -34.57 52.25 25.57
CA ALA A 218 -35.69 52.47 26.47
C ALA A 218 -35.44 53.59 27.50
N ASN A 219 -34.18 54.01 27.72
CA ASN A 219 -33.78 54.99 28.73
C ASN A 219 -33.27 56.32 28.15
N THR A 220 -33.25 56.50 26.83
CA THR A 220 -32.96 57.81 26.24
C THR A 220 -34.13 58.76 26.48
N PRO A 221 -33.95 59.91 27.17
CA PRO A 221 -34.99 60.92 27.31
C PRO A 221 -35.36 61.44 25.93
N ALA A 222 -36.64 61.69 25.68
CA ALA A 222 -37.11 62.34 24.45
C ALA A 222 -36.31 63.63 24.22
N ALA A 223 -35.39 63.60 23.25
CA ALA A 223 -34.70 64.80 22.81
C ALA A 223 -35.76 65.74 22.23
N THR A 224 -35.97 66.87 22.90
CA THR A 224 -36.78 68.00 22.44
C THR A 224 -36.32 68.42 21.05
N GLY A 225 -37.01 67.92 20.01
CA GLY A 225 -36.77 68.18 18.60
C GLY A 225 -37.09 69.60 18.13
N ALA A 226 -36.95 70.60 19.00
CA ALA A 226 -37.24 72.00 18.69
C ALA A 226 -36.03 72.74 18.08
N ASP A 227 -34.79 72.40 18.45
CA ASP A 227 -33.61 73.18 18.07
C ASP A 227 -33.01 72.81 16.71
N THR A 228 -33.02 71.52 16.34
CA THR A 228 -32.45 71.08 15.05
C THR A 228 -33.27 71.55 13.84
N THR A 229 -34.57 71.76 14.01
CA THR A 229 -35.45 72.23 12.92
C THR A 229 -35.36 73.74 12.72
N ALA A 230 -35.02 74.51 13.76
CA ALA A 230 -34.73 75.94 13.65
C ALA A 230 -33.38 76.19 12.95
N GLN A 231 -32.35 75.42 13.35
CA GLN A 231 -31.03 75.49 12.71
C GLN A 231 -31.04 75.04 11.25
N ALA A 232 -31.77 73.97 10.91
CA ALA A 232 -31.93 73.54 9.52
C ALA A 232 -32.65 74.58 8.66
N ARG A 233 -33.66 75.28 9.21
CA ARG A 233 -34.36 76.37 8.50
C ARG A 233 -33.48 77.60 8.28
N ALA A 234 -32.63 77.96 9.25
CA ALA A 234 -31.69 79.06 9.11
C ALA A 234 -30.66 78.79 7.99
N ILE A 235 -30.12 77.57 7.93
CA ILE A 235 -29.16 77.16 6.90
C ILE A 235 -29.83 77.09 5.52
N LEU A 236 -31.07 76.58 5.42
CA LEU A 236 -31.80 76.57 4.15
C LEU A 236 -32.11 77.97 3.63
N ALA A 237 -32.41 78.92 4.53
CA ALA A 237 -32.66 80.32 4.15
C ALA A 237 -31.39 81.05 3.68
N GLU A 238 -30.22 80.69 4.21
CA GLU A 238 -28.92 81.20 3.75
C GLU A 238 -28.58 80.67 2.35
N VAL A 239 -28.82 79.38 2.11
CA VAL A 239 -28.61 78.72 0.81
C VAL A 239 -29.48 79.32 -0.29
N TRP A 240 -30.76 79.56 0.00
CA TRP A 240 -31.70 80.16 -0.96
C TRP A 240 -31.35 81.61 -1.30
N ARG A 241 -30.75 82.36 -0.37
CA ARG A 241 -30.39 83.76 -0.59
C ARG A 241 -29.13 83.92 -1.46
N ASN A 242 -28.27 82.91 -1.48
CA ASN A 242 -26.95 82.96 -2.11
C ASN A 242 -26.82 82.05 -3.36
N ASP A 243 -27.92 81.46 -3.84
CA ASP A 243 -28.00 80.55 -4.99
C ASP A 243 -26.82 79.55 -5.12
N THR A 244 -26.46 78.94 -3.98
CA THR A 244 -25.28 78.08 -3.84
C THR A 244 -25.68 76.66 -3.50
N THR A 245 -25.20 75.67 -4.27
CA THR A 245 -25.42 74.25 -3.98
C THR A 245 -24.46 73.78 -2.88
N ILE A 246 -24.99 73.50 -1.68
CA ILE A 246 -24.20 72.94 -0.57
C ILE A 246 -24.23 71.41 -0.62
N SER A 247 -23.05 70.78 -0.61
CA SER A 247 -22.86 69.33 -0.52
C SER A 247 -23.34 68.76 0.82
N GLY A 248 -23.93 67.56 0.81
CA GLY A 248 -24.47 66.91 2.03
C GLY A 248 -23.43 66.69 3.14
N ALA A 249 -22.15 66.53 2.80
CA ALA A 249 -21.07 66.43 3.78
C ALA A 249 -20.82 67.76 4.52
N GLU A 250 -20.97 68.90 3.82
CA GLU A 250 -20.81 70.23 4.40
C GLU A 250 -22.00 70.57 5.31
N LEU A 251 -23.21 70.18 4.91
CA LEU A 251 -24.42 70.31 5.73
C LEU A 251 -24.28 69.50 7.04
N GLY A 252 -23.77 68.28 6.95
CA GLY A 252 -23.51 67.42 8.11
C GLY A 252 -22.46 68.00 9.07
N ARG A 253 -21.43 68.67 8.53
CA ARG A 253 -20.44 69.40 9.34
C ARG A 253 -21.06 70.61 10.05
N ARG A 254 -21.85 71.43 9.34
CA ARG A 254 -22.49 72.62 9.93
C ARG A 254 -23.53 72.31 11.00
N LEU A 255 -24.17 71.16 10.93
CA LEU A 255 -25.14 70.71 11.93
C LEU A 255 -24.49 70.01 13.13
N GLU A 256 -23.15 70.08 13.28
CA GLU A 256 -22.35 69.43 14.34
C GLU A 256 -22.71 67.94 14.57
N LYS A 257 -23.26 67.27 13.55
CA LYS A 257 -23.69 65.87 13.59
C LYS A 257 -22.68 64.91 12.97
N SER A 258 -21.55 65.42 12.51
CA SER A 258 -20.43 64.63 12.00
C SER A 258 -19.44 64.36 13.14
N GLY A 259 -19.82 63.49 14.09
CA GLY A 259 -18.84 62.81 14.93
C GLY A 259 -17.99 61.88 14.06
N THR A 260 -16.68 61.93 14.24
CA THR A 260 -15.69 61.02 13.62
C THR A 260 -15.98 59.56 13.94
#